data_AF-A0A9R0VUH4-F1
#
_entry.id   AF-A0A9R0VUH4-F1
#
_cell.length_a   1.000
_cell.length_b   1.000
_cell.length_c   1.000
_cell.angle_alpha   90.00
_cell.angle_beta   90.00
_cell.angle_gamma   90.00
#
_symmetry.space_group_name_H-M   'P 1'
#
loop_
_entity.id
_entity.type
_entity.pdbx_description
1 polymer ?
#
loop_
_entity_poly.entity_id
_entity_poly.type
_entity_poly.pdbx_seq_one_letter_code
_entity_poly.pdbx_strand_id
1 'polypeptide(L)'
;MKVYKLSIGAACALEWPSDRVVIQVLDDSTDPAVKDLVEIECQRWKGKGVNIKYEVRGNRKGYKAGALKEGLKHDYVQECEFIAMFDADFQPESDFLLRTVPFLVHNPDIALVQTRWKFGTAGVWRISAIDDAGGWKDRTTVEDMDLAVRTALKGWKFVYVGAVKIPLWGVVYVPTVITLCKALGSPS
;
A
#
# COMPACT_ATOMS: atom_id res chain seq x y z
N MET A 1 -0.62 0.15 23.80
CA MET A 1 -0.55 1.09 22.65
C MET A 1 -1.46 0.56 21.55
N LYS A 2 -2.31 1.38 20.93
CA LYS A 2 -3.28 0.89 19.92
C LYS A 2 -2.57 0.62 18.58
N VAL A 3 -2.81 -0.54 17.97
CA VAL A 3 -2.07 -1.05 16.79
C VAL A 3 -2.10 -0.10 15.59
N TYR A 4 -3.21 0.59 15.35
CA TYR A 4 -3.30 1.54 14.23
C TYR A 4 -2.27 2.68 14.27
N LYS A 5 -1.88 3.13 15.47
CA LYS A 5 -0.86 4.19 15.60
C LYS A 5 0.51 3.70 15.16
N LEU A 6 0.82 2.43 15.39
CA LEU A 6 2.08 1.82 14.98
C LEU A 6 2.14 1.70 13.46
N SER A 7 1.10 1.15 12.84
CA SER A 7 1.08 0.89 11.40
C SER A 7 1.05 2.18 10.58
N ILE A 8 0.19 3.14 10.96
CA ILE A 8 0.18 4.48 10.34
C ILE A 8 1.52 5.19 10.59
N GLY A 9 2.05 5.08 11.81
CA GLY A 9 3.34 5.68 12.14
C GLY A 9 4.49 5.11 11.31
N ALA A 10 4.52 3.79 11.09
CA ALA A 10 5.54 3.13 10.27
C ALA A 10 5.43 3.53 8.79
N ALA A 11 4.21 3.57 8.23
CA ALA A 11 4.00 4.04 6.87
C ALA A 11 4.40 5.53 6.70
N CYS A 12 4.04 6.38 7.65
CA CYS A 12 4.44 7.80 7.66
C CYS A 12 5.94 8.02 7.89
N ALA A 13 6.66 7.02 8.42
CA ALA A 13 8.10 7.08 8.67
C ALA A 13 8.95 6.49 7.53
N LEU A 14 8.32 6.03 6.45
CA LEU A 14 9.03 5.56 5.27
C LEU A 14 9.90 6.67 4.67
N GLU A 15 11.15 6.34 4.41
CA GLU A 15 12.13 7.24 3.80
C GLU A 15 11.85 7.33 2.29
N TRP A 16 11.25 8.44 1.89
CA TRP A 16 11.04 8.83 0.50
C TRP A 16 10.89 10.35 0.41
N PRO A 17 11.23 10.99 -0.73
CA PRO A 17 10.97 12.42 -0.89
C PRO A 17 9.50 12.74 -0.62
N SER A 18 9.24 13.68 0.29
CA SER A 18 7.90 13.97 0.83
C SER A 18 6.91 14.49 -0.21
N ASP A 19 7.42 15.11 -1.29
CA ASP A 19 6.68 15.55 -2.47
C ASP A 19 6.38 14.41 -3.46
N ARG A 20 6.98 13.24 -3.25
CA ARG A 20 6.86 12.04 -4.10
C ARG A 20 6.21 10.85 -3.41
N VAL A 21 5.64 11.04 -2.22
CA VAL A 21 4.90 10.00 -1.49
C VAL A 21 3.55 10.53 -1.01
N VAL A 22 2.55 9.67 -1.09
CA VAL A 22 1.22 9.89 -0.51
C VAL A 22 0.88 8.68 0.34
N ILE A 23 0.60 8.88 1.62
CA ILE A 23 0.11 7.82 2.50
C ILE A 23 -1.41 7.82 2.41
N GLN A 24 -2.02 6.70 2.03
CA GLN A 24 -3.48 6.54 1.94
C GLN A 24 -3.93 5.50 2.96
N VAL A 25 -4.66 5.92 3.98
CA VAL A 25 -5.29 5.04 4.97
C VAL A 25 -6.71 4.74 4.52
N LEU A 26 -7.00 3.49 4.16
CA LEU A 26 -8.31 3.05 3.70
C LEU A 26 -9.10 2.41 4.85
N ASP A 27 -10.02 3.18 5.44
CA ASP A 27 -10.81 2.74 6.58
C ASP A 27 -12.17 2.15 6.27
N ASP A 28 -12.25 0.83 6.45
CA ASP A 28 -13.44 0.01 6.29
C ASP A 28 -14.17 -0.26 7.61
N SER A 29 -13.70 0.27 8.74
CA SER A 29 -14.28 0.05 10.07
C SER A 29 -15.76 0.41 10.08
N THR A 30 -16.57 -0.35 10.84
CA THR A 30 -17.99 -0.04 11.04
C THR A 30 -18.24 0.67 12.37
N ASP A 31 -17.27 0.64 13.28
CA ASP A 31 -17.33 1.29 14.58
C ASP A 31 -16.94 2.78 14.46
N PRO A 32 -17.86 3.72 14.74
CA PRO A 32 -17.57 5.15 14.70
C PRO A 32 -16.42 5.56 15.63
N ALA A 33 -16.30 4.95 16.81
CA ALA A 33 -15.22 5.29 17.74
C ALA A 33 -13.85 4.88 17.20
N VAL A 34 -13.77 3.80 16.41
CA VAL A 34 -12.53 3.40 15.72
C VAL A 34 -12.20 4.39 14.60
N LYS A 35 -13.18 4.78 13.79
CA LYS A 35 -13.00 5.78 12.72
C LYS A 35 -12.45 7.10 13.26
N ASP A 36 -13.06 7.61 14.33
CA ASP A 36 -12.61 8.87 14.96
C ASP A 36 -11.16 8.77 15.42
N LEU A 37 -10.76 7.63 16.00
CA LEU A 37 -9.40 7.39 16.48
C LEU A 37 -8.37 7.31 15.35
N VAL A 38 -8.72 6.68 14.22
CA VAL A 38 -7.86 6.59 13.04
C VAL A 38 -7.75 7.95 12.38
N GLU A 39 -8.86 8.66 12.19
CA GLU A 39 -8.90 10.00 11.62
C GLU A 39 -8.06 10.98 12.44
N ILE A 40 -8.18 10.98 13.77
CA ILE A 40 -7.36 11.82 14.66
C ILE A 40 -5.86 11.57 14.45
N GLU A 41 -5.45 10.31 14.30
CA GLU A 41 -4.03 9.98 14.06
C GLU A 41 -3.58 10.43 12.66
N CYS A 42 -4.42 10.26 11.63
CA CYS A 42 -4.14 10.81 10.30
C CYS A 42 -4.00 12.34 10.33
N GLN A 43 -4.90 13.05 11.01
CA GLN A 43 -4.81 14.51 11.18
C GLN A 43 -3.53 14.93 11.93
N ARG A 44 -3.11 14.15 12.92
CA ARG A 44 -1.85 14.38 13.64
C ARG A 44 -0.64 14.29 12.71
N TRP A 45 -0.58 13.28 11.84
CA TRP A 45 0.52 13.15 10.87
C TRP A 45 0.46 14.21 9.77
N LYS A 46 -0.75 14.56 9.31
CA LYS A 46 -0.96 15.68 8.40
C LYS A 46 -0.46 17.00 9.00
N GLY A 47 -0.71 17.24 10.30
CA GLY A 47 -0.19 18.40 11.04
C GLY A 47 1.33 18.45 11.17
N LYS A 48 2.04 17.33 10.96
CA LYS A 48 3.50 17.25 10.87
C LYS A 48 4.04 17.46 9.45
N GLY A 49 3.16 17.75 8.48
CA GLY A 49 3.53 17.94 7.08
C GLY A 49 3.59 16.65 6.24
N VAL A 50 3.17 15.50 6.78
CA VAL A 50 3.06 14.26 5.98
C VAL A 50 1.88 14.35 5.03
N ASN A 51 2.09 13.98 3.77
CA ASN A 51 1.02 13.89 2.77
C ASN A 51 0.19 12.63 2.98
N ILE A 52 -0.64 12.62 4.03
CA ILE A 52 -1.53 11.53 4.39
C ILE A 52 -2.98 11.85 4.03
N LYS A 53 -3.68 10.85 3.47
CA LYS A 53 -5.10 10.86 3.11
C LYS A 53 -5.81 9.79 3.91
N TYR A 54 -6.94 10.15 4.48
CA TYR A 54 -7.82 9.24 5.20
C TYR A 54 -9.08 9.08 4.38
N GLU A 55 -9.34 7.86 3.91
CA GLU A 55 -10.44 7.56 3.00
C GLU A 55 -11.36 6.53 3.65
N VAL A 56 -12.65 6.82 3.65
CA VAL A 56 -13.70 5.94 4.18
C VAL A 56 -14.70 5.70 3.06
N ARG A 57 -15.17 4.46 2.91
CA ARG A 57 -16.24 4.14 1.96
C ARG A 57 -17.55 3.77 2.66
N GLY A 58 -18.66 4.07 1.99
CA GLY A 58 -20.01 3.83 2.51
C GLY A 58 -20.45 2.36 2.54
N ASN A 59 -19.67 1.44 1.95
CA ASN A 59 -19.99 0.00 1.95
C ASN A 59 -18.70 -0.85 1.96
N ARG A 60 -18.78 -2.05 2.54
CA ARG A 60 -17.65 -3.01 2.64
C ARG A 60 -17.61 -4.03 1.49
N LYS A 61 -18.22 -3.73 0.34
CA LYS A 61 -18.29 -4.67 -0.79
C LYS A 61 -16.87 -4.99 -1.26
N GLY A 62 -16.53 -6.28 -1.34
CA GLY A 62 -15.20 -6.70 -1.79
C GLY A 62 -14.08 -6.56 -0.77
N TYR A 63 -14.38 -6.18 0.48
CA TYR A 63 -13.39 -6.09 1.57
C TYR A 63 -12.11 -5.37 1.12
N LYS A 64 -10.93 -5.94 1.37
CA LYS A 64 -9.61 -5.38 1.02
C LYS A 64 -9.51 -5.05 -0.48
N ALA A 65 -9.87 -5.98 -1.37
CA ALA A 65 -9.85 -5.77 -2.82
C ALA A 65 -10.74 -4.60 -3.27
N GLY A 66 -11.92 -4.48 -2.66
CA GLY A 66 -12.84 -3.39 -2.93
C GLY A 66 -12.31 -2.04 -2.40
N ALA A 67 -11.70 -2.04 -1.21
CA ALA A 67 -11.08 -0.84 -0.65
C ALA A 67 -9.94 -0.37 -1.56
N LEU A 68 -9.02 -1.27 -1.92
CA LEU A 68 -7.94 -1.03 -2.87
C LEU A 68 -8.47 -0.43 -4.17
N LYS A 69 -9.50 -1.05 -4.76
CA LYS A 69 -10.12 -0.58 -6.00
C LYS A 69 -10.66 0.84 -5.91
N GLU A 70 -11.33 1.22 -4.82
CA GLU A 70 -11.81 2.60 -4.62
C GLU A 70 -10.64 3.56 -4.34
N GLY A 71 -9.66 3.12 -3.55
CA GLY A 71 -8.45 3.88 -3.23
C GLY A 71 -7.65 4.30 -4.47
N LEU A 72 -7.63 3.46 -5.52
CA LEU A 72 -6.96 3.78 -6.79
C LEU A 72 -7.66 4.84 -7.64
N LYS A 73 -8.93 5.17 -7.35
CA LYS A 73 -9.71 6.11 -8.18
C LYS A 73 -9.51 7.56 -7.81
N HIS A 74 -8.88 7.86 -6.67
CA HIS A 74 -8.70 9.24 -6.24
C HIS A 74 -7.73 9.99 -7.16
N ASP A 75 -7.99 11.26 -7.43
CA ASP A 75 -7.22 12.06 -8.40
C ASP A 75 -5.73 12.13 -8.07
N TYR A 76 -5.37 12.17 -6.78
CA TYR A 76 -3.97 12.18 -6.34
C TYR A 76 -3.21 10.88 -6.63
N VAL A 77 -3.90 9.78 -6.97
CA VAL A 77 -3.28 8.51 -7.39
C VAL A 77 -2.84 8.56 -8.84
N GLN A 78 -3.48 9.39 -9.68
CA GLN A 78 -3.15 9.48 -11.11
C GLN A 78 -1.71 9.94 -11.36
N GLU A 79 -1.12 10.63 -10.39
CA GLU A 79 0.27 11.08 -10.44
C GLU A 79 1.26 10.04 -9.87
N CYS A 80 0.77 8.93 -9.32
CA CYS A 80 1.59 7.87 -8.78
C CYS A 80 1.93 6.84 -9.85
N GLU A 81 3.10 6.20 -9.74
CA GLU A 81 3.52 5.11 -10.62
C GLU A 81 3.53 3.76 -9.91
N PHE A 82 3.75 3.81 -8.58
CA PHE A 82 3.91 2.64 -7.75
C PHE A 82 3.04 2.70 -6.51
N ILE A 83 2.72 1.51 -6.00
CA ILE A 83 1.92 1.31 -4.79
C ILE A 83 2.61 0.29 -3.91
N ALA A 84 3.07 0.74 -2.76
CA ALA A 84 3.46 -0.13 -1.68
C ALA A 84 2.22 -0.46 -0.84
N MET A 85 1.90 -1.74 -0.75
CA MET A 85 0.76 -2.23 0.02
C MET A 85 1.24 -2.89 1.30
N PHE A 86 0.63 -2.50 2.41
CA PHE A 86 0.88 -3.06 3.73
C PHE A 86 -0.44 -3.49 4.35
N ASP A 87 -0.49 -4.71 4.87
CA ASP A 87 -1.58 -5.07 5.78
C ASP A 87 -1.43 -4.28 7.08
N ALA A 88 -2.53 -4.17 7.80
CA ALA A 88 -2.65 -3.19 8.86
C ALA A 88 -1.92 -3.56 10.16
N ASP A 89 -1.37 -4.76 10.24
CA ASP A 89 -0.45 -5.22 11.29
C ASP A 89 1.03 -5.10 10.87
N PHE A 90 1.30 -4.56 9.67
CA PHE A 90 2.66 -4.46 9.14
C PHE A 90 3.31 -3.14 9.53
N GLN A 91 4.57 -3.25 9.94
CA GLN A 91 5.43 -2.11 10.20
C GLN A 91 6.67 -2.27 9.33
N PRO A 92 6.66 -1.70 8.10
CA PRO A 92 7.86 -1.73 7.27
C PRO A 92 9.00 -0.96 7.95
N GLU A 93 10.23 -1.42 7.75
CA GLU A 93 11.43 -0.62 8.04
C GLU A 93 11.40 0.67 7.21
N SER A 94 11.97 1.76 7.73
CA SER A 94 11.91 3.07 7.07
C SER A 94 12.51 3.04 5.65
N ASP A 95 13.54 2.23 5.45
CA ASP A 95 14.25 2.06 4.16
C ASP A 95 13.51 1.16 3.14
N PHE A 96 12.31 0.68 3.45
CA PHE A 96 11.60 -0.31 2.61
C PHE A 96 11.43 0.16 1.16
N LEU A 97 11.01 1.42 0.95
CA LEU A 97 10.82 1.97 -0.40
C LEU A 97 12.15 2.10 -1.15
N LEU A 98 13.21 2.57 -0.49
CA LEU A 98 14.56 2.68 -1.04
C LEU A 98 15.10 1.31 -1.49
N ARG A 99 14.69 0.23 -0.83
CA ARG A 99 15.15 -1.14 -1.13
C ARG A 99 14.29 -1.89 -2.15
N THR A 100 13.11 -1.37 -2.49
CA THR A 100 12.15 -2.06 -3.36
C THR A 100 11.87 -1.30 -4.65
N VAL A 101 11.63 0.01 -4.58
CA VAL A 101 11.28 0.85 -5.73
C VAL A 101 12.35 0.85 -6.84
N PRO A 102 13.67 0.85 -6.55
CA PRO A 102 14.69 0.85 -7.62
C PRO A 102 14.57 -0.33 -8.60
N PHE A 103 14.13 -1.51 -8.14
CA PHE A 103 13.91 -2.65 -9.05
C PHE A 103 12.86 -2.34 -10.12
N LEU A 104 11.78 -1.64 -9.75
CA LEU A 104 10.74 -1.22 -10.67
C LEU A 104 11.23 -0.08 -11.59
N VAL A 105 11.99 0.87 -11.06
CA VAL A 105 12.53 1.98 -11.87
C VAL A 105 13.51 1.46 -12.92
N HIS A 106 14.38 0.52 -12.58
CA HIS A 106 15.40 0.00 -13.49
C HIS A 106 14.87 -1.01 -14.51
N ASN A 107 13.69 -1.59 -14.28
CA ASN A 107 13.13 -2.58 -15.19
C ASN A 107 11.62 -2.35 -15.41
N PRO A 108 11.23 -1.81 -16.58
CA PRO A 108 9.83 -1.50 -16.88
C PRO A 108 8.94 -2.74 -17.00
N ASP A 109 9.50 -3.94 -17.18
CA ASP A 109 8.73 -5.18 -17.30
C ASP A 109 8.28 -5.75 -15.94
N ILE A 110 8.79 -5.22 -14.82
CA ILE A 110 8.44 -5.71 -13.49
C ILE A 110 7.11 -5.08 -13.06
N ALA A 111 6.15 -5.93 -12.71
CA ALA A 111 4.87 -5.54 -12.12
C ALA A 111 4.92 -5.47 -10.60
N LEU A 112 5.66 -6.36 -9.95
CA LEU A 112 5.68 -6.49 -8.49
C LEU A 112 7.09 -6.81 -7.98
N VAL A 113 7.47 -6.07 -6.94
CA VAL A 113 8.58 -6.42 -6.05
C VAL A 113 7.99 -6.92 -4.75
N GLN A 114 8.10 -8.23 -4.51
CA GLN A 114 7.62 -8.89 -3.30
C GLN A 114 8.76 -9.04 -2.30
N THR A 115 8.49 -8.83 -1.02
CA THR A 115 9.48 -9.00 0.06
C THR A 115 9.14 -10.22 0.93
N ARG A 116 10.12 -10.70 1.72
CA ARG A 116 9.92 -11.92 2.51
C ARG A 116 8.92 -11.71 3.64
N TRP A 117 7.98 -12.65 3.74
CA TRP A 117 7.00 -12.70 4.83
C TRP A 117 6.77 -14.10 5.39
N LYS A 118 6.27 -14.15 6.64
CA LYS A 118 5.92 -15.39 7.35
C LYS A 118 4.44 -15.79 7.11
N PHE A 119 3.51 -14.83 7.02
CA PHE A 119 2.07 -15.03 6.73
C PHE A 119 1.42 -13.81 6.02
N GLY A 120 1.56 -13.66 4.70
CA GLY A 120 0.97 -12.51 3.95
C GLY A 120 1.86 -11.98 2.80
N THR A 121 1.40 -10.90 2.16
CA THR A 121 2.01 -10.26 0.97
C THR A 121 2.31 -8.79 1.26
N ALA A 122 3.59 -8.42 1.33
CA ALA A 122 4.03 -7.03 1.29
C ALA A 122 4.89 -6.82 0.05
N GLY A 123 4.55 -5.80 -0.73
CA GLY A 123 5.24 -5.54 -1.97
C GLY A 123 4.87 -4.21 -2.59
N VAL A 124 5.68 -3.83 -3.57
CA VAL A 124 5.48 -2.63 -4.37
C VAL A 124 5.02 -3.05 -5.76
N TRP A 125 3.82 -2.62 -6.12
CA TRP A 125 3.21 -2.86 -7.43
C TRP A 125 3.39 -1.66 -8.35
N ARG A 126 3.53 -1.93 -9.65
CA ARG A 126 3.38 -0.94 -10.71
C ARG A 126 1.90 -0.76 -11.07
N ILE A 127 1.42 0.48 -11.01
CA ILE A 127 0.00 0.81 -11.27
C ILE A 127 -0.40 0.40 -12.68
N SER A 128 0.42 0.68 -13.70
CA SER A 128 0.10 0.30 -15.08
C SER A 128 -0.05 -1.21 -15.28
N ALA A 129 0.65 -2.03 -14.49
CA ALA A 129 0.48 -3.49 -14.53
C ALA A 129 -0.85 -3.91 -13.89
N ILE A 130 -1.25 -3.25 -12.79
CA ILE A 130 -2.56 -3.44 -12.17
C ILE A 130 -3.67 -3.11 -13.18
N ASP A 131 -3.55 -1.98 -13.89
CA ASP A 131 -4.53 -1.52 -14.86
C ASP A 131 -4.61 -2.42 -16.09
N ASP A 132 -3.49 -2.85 -16.66
CA ASP A 132 -3.44 -3.79 -17.79
C ASP A 132 -4.05 -5.17 -17.45
N ALA A 133 -3.90 -5.61 -16.20
CA ALA A 133 -4.57 -6.82 -15.70
C ALA A 133 -6.09 -6.60 -15.43
N GLY A 134 -6.60 -5.37 -15.54
CA GLY A 134 -7.99 -5.02 -15.33
C GLY A 134 -8.36 -4.69 -13.88
N GLY A 135 -7.39 -4.25 -13.09
CA GLY A 135 -7.55 -3.80 -11.71
C GLY A 135 -7.75 -4.90 -10.67
N TRP A 136 -8.05 -4.47 -9.44
CA TRP A 136 -8.46 -5.34 -8.34
C TRP A 136 -9.86 -5.90 -8.58
N LYS A 137 -10.02 -7.22 -8.41
CA LYS A 137 -11.31 -7.91 -8.53
C LYS A 137 -11.84 -8.25 -7.14
N ASP A 138 -13.02 -7.76 -6.82
CA ASP A 138 -13.73 -7.93 -5.54
C ASP A 138 -14.45 -9.29 -5.41
N ARG A 139 -14.33 -10.16 -6.41
CA ARG A 139 -15.01 -11.48 -6.49
C ARG A 139 -14.27 -12.62 -5.79
N THR A 140 -13.06 -12.39 -5.27
CA THR A 140 -12.18 -13.42 -4.71
C THR A 140 -11.60 -12.99 -3.36
N THR A 141 -11.35 -13.94 -2.47
CA THR A 141 -10.68 -13.74 -1.17
C THR A 141 -9.16 -13.88 -1.25
N VAL A 142 -8.64 -14.19 -2.45
CA VAL A 142 -7.21 -14.29 -2.76
C VAL A 142 -6.84 -13.26 -3.84
N GLU A 143 -7.25 -12.02 -3.63
CA GLU A 143 -7.16 -10.92 -4.60
C GLU A 143 -5.74 -10.65 -5.10
N ASP A 144 -4.75 -10.72 -4.20
CA ASP A 144 -3.34 -10.49 -4.54
C ASP A 144 -2.82 -11.58 -5.50
N MET A 145 -3.22 -12.84 -5.26
CA MET A 145 -2.84 -13.96 -6.11
C MET A 145 -3.58 -13.93 -7.46
N ASP A 146 -4.87 -13.60 -7.48
CA ASP A 146 -5.64 -13.43 -8.73
C ASP A 146 -5.02 -12.31 -9.60
N LEU A 147 -4.62 -11.20 -8.98
CA LEU A 147 -3.93 -10.12 -9.68
C LEU A 147 -2.55 -10.54 -10.20
N ALA A 148 -1.76 -11.26 -9.39
CA ALA A 148 -0.46 -11.79 -9.79
C ALA A 148 -0.57 -12.75 -10.98
N VAL A 149 -1.56 -13.65 -10.99
CA VAL A 149 -1.79 -14.55 -12.12
C VAL A 149 -2.18 -13.78 -13.37
N ARG A 150 -3.12 -12.82 -13.27
CA ARG A 150 -3.55 -12.02 -14.44
C ARG A 150 -2.42 -11.15 -15.01
N THR A 151 -1.59 -10.56 -14.16
CA THR A 151 -0.41 -9.79 -14.60
C THR A 151 0.66 -10.69 -15.23
N ALA A 152 0.91 -11.88 -14.67
CA ALA A 152 1.82 -12.86 -15.25
C ALA A 152 1.38 -13.31 -16.65
N LEU A 153 0.08 -13.57 -16.85
CA LEU A 153 -0.50 -13.95 -18.15
C LEU A 153 -0.37 -12.85 -19.21
N LYS A 154 -0.17 -11.60 -18.79
CA LYS A 154 0.09 -10.44 -19.64
C LYS A 154 1.58 -10.23 -19.95
N GLY A 155 2.46 -11.08 -19.43
CA GLY A 155 3.91 -11.03 -19.67
C GLY A 155 4.71 -10.21 -18.65
N TRP A 156 4.05 -9.69 -17.62
CA TRP A 156 4.75 -8.96 -16.55
C TRP A 156 5.61 -9.88 -15.69
N LYS A 157 6.72 -9.33 -15.19
CA LYS A 157 7.70 -10.03 -14.35
C LYS A 157 7.53 -9.69 -12.88
N PHE A 158 8.04 -10.58 -12.03
CA PHE A 158 8.00 -10.48 -10.59
C PHE A 158 9.41 -10.62 -10.03
N VAL A 159 9.75 -9.81 -9.03
CA VAL A 159 11.02 -9.93 -8.30
C VAL A 159 10.74 -10.19 -6.84
N TYR A 160 11.47 -11.12 -6.26
CA TYR A 160 11.42 -11.41 -4.83
C TYR A 160 12.71 -10.95 -4.14
N VAL A 161 12.58 -10.05 -3.16
CA VAL A 161 13.69 -9.50 -2.38
C VAL A 161 13.68 -10.11 -0.99
N GLY A 162 14.36 -11.24 -0.82
CA GLY A 162 14.42 -11.98 0.44
C GLY A 162 15.20 -11.29 1.58
N ALA A 163 16.00 -10.28 1.23
CA ALA A 163 16.81 -9.50 2.18
C ALA A 163 15.98 -8.48 2.98
N VAL A 164 14.83 -8.05 2.44
CA VAL A 164 13.90 -7.14 3.14
C VAL A 164 12.97 -8.01 3.98
N LYS A 165 12.98 -7.80 5.30
CA LYS A 165 12.10 -8.46 6.25
C LYS A 165 11.21 -7.41 6.89
N ILE A 166 9.93 -7.72 7.04
CA ILE A 166 8.99 -6.89 7.80
C ILE A 166 8.60 -7.70 9.04
N PRO A 167 8.76 -7.15 10.25
CA PRO A 167 8.39 -7.83 11.49
C PRO A 167 6.86 -7.99 11.62
N LEU A 168 6.42 -9.16 12.13
CA LEU A 168 5.02 -9.44 12.48
C LEU A 168 4.79 -9.22 13.98
N TRP A 169 3.79 -8.43 14.35
CA TRP A 169 3.41 -8.22 15.74
C TRP A 169 1.90 -8.13 15.94
N GLY A 170 1.28 -9.25 16.37
CA GLY A 170 -0.08 -9.30 16.91
C GLY A 170 -1.20 -9.01 15.91
N VAL A 171 -2.09 -9.97 15.70
CA VAL A 171 -3.26 -9.79 14.82
C VAL A 171 -4.28 -8.91 15.50
N VAL A 172 -4.39 -7.64 15.08
CA VAL A 172 -5.49 -6.75 15.43
C VAL A 172 -5.98 -6.10 14.15
N TYR A 173 -7.28 -6.23 13.87
CA TYR A 173 -7.91 -5.64 12.70
C TYR A 173 -7.77 -4.12 12.75
N VAL A 174 -6.99 -3.59 11.83
CA VAL A 174 -6.84 -2.17 11.56
C VAL A 174 -7.12 -2.01 10.07
N PRO A 175 -7.71 -0.89 9.65
CA PRO A 175 -7.91 -0.59 8.23
C PRO A 175 -6.60 -0.57 7.42
N THR A 176 -6.67 -1.06 6.18
CA THR A 176 -5.52 -1.23 5.27
C THR A 176 -4.77 0.09 5.08
N VAL A 177 -3.46 0.11 5.32
CA VAL A 177 -2.61 1.27 5.05
C VAL A 177 -1.90 1.06 3.72
N ILE A 178 -2.17 1.95 2.77
CA ILE A 178 -1.55 1.94 1.45
C ILE A 178 -0.57 3.11 1.38
N THR A 179 0.60 2.88 0.82
CA THR A 179 1.57 3.93 0.51
C THR A 179 1.71 4.04 -0.99
N LEU A 180 1.33 5.19 -1.55
CA LEU A 180 1.44 5.49 -2.96
C LEU A 180 2.72 6.30 -3.21
N CYS A 181 3.46 5.95 -4.24
CA CYS A 181 4.72 6.60 -4.59
C CYS A 181 4.65 7.14 -6.02
N LYS A 182 5.04 8.40 -6.18
CA LYS A 182 5.28 9.06 -7.46
C LYS A 182 6.74 8.85 -7.84
N ALA A 183 7.01 8.25 -8.99
CA ALA A 183 8.36 7.82 -9.35
C ALA A 183 8.92 8.61 -10.54
N LEU A 184 9.01 9.93 -10.41
CA LEU A 184 9.80 10.72 -11.34
C LEU A 184 11.24 10.16 -11.34
N GLY A 185 11.65 9.63 -12.49
CA GLY A 185 12.89 8.86 -12.68
C GLY A 185 14.08 9.51 -11.96
N SER A 186 14.55 8.82 -10.92
CA SER A 186 15.74 9.14 -10.11
C SER A 186 15.69 10.47 -9.31
N PRO A 187 16.38 10.55 -8.17
CA PRO A 187 16.55 11.82 -7.47
C PRO A 187 17.51 12.72 -8.28
N SER A 188 17.27 14.03 -8.23
CA SER A 188 18.24 15.06 -8.61
C SER A 188 19.53 14.94 -7.80
#